data_AF-A0A8T4FK25-F1
#
_entry.id   AF-A0A8T4FK25-F1
#
_cell.length_a   1.000
_cell.length_b   1.000
_cell.length_c   1.000
_cell.angle_alpha   90.00
_cell.angle_beta   90.00
_cell.angle_gamma   90.00
#
_symmetry.space_group_name_H-M   'P 1'
#
loop_
_entity.id
_entity.type
_entity.pdbx_description
1 polymer ?
#
loop_
_entity_poly.entity_id
_entity_poly.type
_entity_poly.pdbx_seq_one_letter_code
_entity_poly.pdbx_strand_id
1 'polypeptide(L)'
;MSVDPREFFMIHALSNAVAHNNVPKAGTVLGMLMGKHPEFRSQAKEMSAILAEILKEVEALSPEERVARLEKLAPELLNVKKEKKEKVHELRALKNVGENGVVMRFAPNPSGPLHLGHARAAYLNDYYVRKYGGRYVLRIEDTDPRRVEPENYQLLIDDTKWMGLSVTETVYQSDRFPIYYEHGRKLLEMGAAYVCVCDSESFKKLKDAKQECPCRNRSVEENLAMWEDMLAGKYAEGTVTVRLKTDIAHPDPAMRDFSIFRVVDSPHPKLKDAKVYPMMNLSVVVDDHLLGITHVIRGKDHIANTKRQEYIYNYFGWTQPEYYHYGRMSIGDVVLSTTAMKNGIRDGTYTGWD
;
A
#
# COMPACT_ATOMS: atom_id res chain seq x y z
N MET A 1 5.06 -32.19 -45.76
CA MET A 1 3.69 -32.47 -46.23
C MET A 1 2.91 -31.17 -46.12
N SER A 2 2.31 -30.68 -47.22
CA SER A 2 1.48 -29.47 -47.18
C SER A 2 0.24 -29.74 -46.33
N VAL A 3 0.01 -28.95 -45.29
CA VAL A 3 -1.20 -29.04 -44.48
C VAL A 3 -2.38 -28.56 -45.31
N ASP A 4 -3.47 -29.33 -45.36
CA ASP A 4 -4.74 -28.87 -45.92
C ASP A 4 -5.38 -27.87 -44.93
N PRO A 5 -5.56 -26.59 -45.31
CA PRO A 5 -6.17 -25.60 -44.44
C PRO A 5 -7.61 -25.95 -44.02
N ARG A 6 -8.38 -26.64 -44.86
CA ARG A 6 -9.76 -27.04 -44.52
C ARG A 6 -9.75 -28.09 -43.41
N GLU A 7 -8.95 -29.13 -43.57
CA GLU A 7 -8.79 -30.17 -42.55
C GLU A 7 -8.23 -29.58 -41.24
N PHE A 8 -7.22 -28.71 -41.31
CA PHE A 8 -6.68 -28.01 -40.15
C PHE A 8 -7.75 -27.22 -39.40
N PHE A 9 -8.54 -26.41 -40.13
CA PHE A 9 -9.59 -25.62 -39.52
C PHE A 9 -10.69 -26.50 -38.92
N MET A 10 -11.08 -27.58 -39.60
CA MET A 10 -12.10 -28.50 -39.11
C MET A 10 -11.68 -29.16 -37.79
N ILE A 11 -10.46 -29.72 -37.73
CA ILE A 11 -9.93 -30.38 -36.54
C ILE A 11 -9.86 -29.41 -35.36
N HIS A 12 -9.30 -28.20 -35.57
CA HIS A 12 -9.14 -27.24 -34.47
C HIS A 12 -10.45 -26.56 -34.06
N ALA A 13 -11.40 -26.38 -34.98
CA ALA A 13 -12.73 -25.87 -34.66
C ALA A 13 -13.54 -26.90 -33.86
N LEU A 14 -13.55 -28.17 -34.27
CA LEU A 14 -14.19 -29.26 -33.55
C LEU A 14 -13.55 -29.49 -32.18
N SER A 15 -12.22 -29.53 -32.08
CA SER A 15 -11.51 -29.70 -30.81
C SER A 15 -11.86 -28.60 -29.80
N ASN A 16 -11.94 -27.34 -30.25
CA ASN A 16 -12.37 -26.25 -29.38
C ASN A 16 -13.85 -26.36 -28.99
N ALA A 17 -14.71 -26.70 -29.95
CA ALA A 17 -16.14 -26.83 -29.72
C ALA A 17 -16.50 -27.96 -28.77
N VAL A 18 -15.80 -29.10 -28.84
CA VAL A 18 -15.94 -30.22 -27.90
C VAL A 18 -15.42 -29.83 -26.51
N ALA A 19 -14.26 -29.17 -26.42
CA ALA A 19 -13.67 -28.80 -25.14
C ALA A 19 -14.44 -27.73 -24.35
N HIS A 20 -15.18 -26.85 -25.04
CA HIS A 20 -15.85 -25.69 -24.44
C HIS A 20 -17.37 -25.67 -24.63
N ASN A 21 -17.92 -26.70 -25.27
CA ASN A 21 -19.33 -26.80 -25.67
C ASN A 21 -19.84 -25.57 -26.45
N ASN A 22 -18.97 -24.91 -27.23
CA ASN A 22 -19.30 -23.72 -28.01
C ASN A 22 -18.33 -23.53 -29.18
N VAL A 23 -18.82 -22.99 -30.30
CA VAL A 23 -18.00 -22.75 -31.51
C VAL A 23 -16.95 -21.66 -31.22
N PRO A 24 -15.68 -21.86 -31.63
CA PRO A 24 -14.63 -20.86 -31.40
C PRO A 24 -14.83 -19.58 -32.20
N LYS A 25 -14.28 -18.47 -31.69
CA LYS A 25 -14.13 -17.24 -32.47
C LYS A 25 -13.13 -17.45 -33.62
N ALA A 26 -13.50 -17.01 -34.82
CA ALA A 26 -12.68 -17.15 -36.03
C ALA A 26 -11.24 -16.65 -35.87
N GLY A 27 -11.04 -15.50 -35.21
CA GLY A 27 -9.70 -14.94 -34.99
C GLY A 27 -8.76 -15.88 -34.23
N THR A 28 -9.27 -16.69 -33.30
CA THR A 28 -8.47 -17.64 -32.50
C THR A 28 -7.94 -18.78 -33.35
N VAL A 29 -8.78 -19.37 -34.21
CA VAL A 29 -8.41 -20.51 -35.05
C VAL A 29 -7.53 -20.05 -36.22
N LEU A 30 -7.86 -18.89 -36.82
CA LEU A 30 -7.05 -18.27 -37.87
C LEU A 30 -5.64 -17.96 -37.37
N GLY A 31 -5.51 -17.34 -36.20
CA GLY A 31 -4.21 -17.05 -35.59
C GLY A 31 -3.36 -18.30 -35.31
N MET A 32 -4.01 -19.42 -34.99
CA MET A 32 -3.32 -20.70 -34.76
C MET A 32 -2.73 -21.29 -36.04
N LEU A 33 -3.47 -21.26 -37.16
CA LEU A 33 -2.93 -21.65 -38.47
C LEU A 33 -1.74 -20.77 -38.84
N MET A 34 -1.88 -19.45 -38.74
CA MET A 34 -0.82 -18.50 -39.10
C MET A 34 0.43 -18.58 -38.21
N GLY A 35 0.28 -19.07 -36.97
CA GLY A 35 1.37 -19.31 -36.05
C GLY A 35 2.15 -20.58 -36.38
N LYS A 36 1.46 -21.68 -36.69
CA LYS A 36 2.07 -22.98 -37.02
C LYS A 36 2.54 -23.07 -38.47
N HIS A 37 1.87 -22.36 -39.37
CA HIS A 37 2.07 -22.37 -40.82
C HIS A 37 2.19 -20.94 -41.36
N PRO A 38 3.34 -20.27 -41.18
CA PRO A 38 3.57 -18.90 -41.64
C PRO A 38 3.34 -18.68 -43.14
N GLU A 39 3.45 -19.73 -43.96
CA GLU A 39 3.26 -19.73 -45.40
C GLU A 39 1.85 -19.25 -45.83
N PHE A 40 0.83 -19.46 -45.00
CA PHE A 40 -0.54 -19.05 -45.30
C PHE A 40 -0.82 -17.57 -44.98
N ARG A 41 0.15 -16.83 -44.41
CA ARG A 41 -0.05 -15.41 -44.04
C ARG A 41 -0.33 -14.51 -45.24
N SER A 42 0.27 -14.81 -46.39
CA SER A 42 0.00 -14.10 -47.65
C SER A 42 -1.41 -14.37 -48.21
N GLN A 43 -2.06 -15.44 -47.75
CA GLN A 43 -3.38 -15.90 -48.19
C GLN A 43 -4.46 -15.69 -47.11
N ALA A 44 -4.23 -14.80 -46.14
CA ALA A 44 -5.12 -14.62 -44.99
C ALA A 44 -6.61 -14.39 -45.34
N LYS A 45 -6.90 -13.70 -46.46
CA LYS A 45 -8.27 -13.46 -46.92
C LYS A 45 -8.96 -14.76 -47.38
N GLU A 46 -8.24 -15.60 -48.10
CA GLU A 46 -8.72 -16.91 -48.57
C GLU A 46 -8.93 -17.85 -47.38
N MET A 47 -7.94 -17.92 -46.47
CA MET A 47 -8.03 -18.72 -45.25
C MET A 47 -9.19 -18.29 -44.34
N SER A 48 -9.47 -16.99 -44.26
CA SER A 48 -10.62 -16.46 -43.51
C SER A 48 -11.95 -16.90 -44.13
N ALA A 49 -12.06 -16.93 -45.47
CA ALA A 49 -13.26 -17.41 -46.16
C ALA A 49 -13.48 -18.90 -45.91
N ILE A 50 -12.42 -19.72 -46.03
CA ILE A 50 -12.47 -21.16 -45.72
C ILE A 50 -12.89 -21.38 -44.27
N LEU A 51 -12.28 -20.67 -43.32
CA LEU A 51 -12.60 -20.80 -41.91
C LEU A 51 -14.06 -20.42 -41.61
N ALA A 52 -14.61 -19.40 -42.28
CA ALA A 52 -15.99 -18.98 -42.09
C ALA A 52 -16.98 -20.08 -42.51
N GLU A 53 -16.69 -20.83 -43.57
CA GLU A 53 -17.49 -22.00 -43.98
C GLU A 53 -17.40 -23.12 -42.96
N ILE A 54 -16.19 -23.45 -42.51
CA ILE A 54 -15.95 -24.49 -41.51
C ILE A 54 -16.64 -24.18 -40.17
N LEU A 55 -16.61 -22.94 -39.72
CA LEU A 55 -17.27 -22.55 -38.47
C LEU A 55 -18.79 -22.68 -38.56
N LYS A 56 -19.40 -22.33 -39.70
CA LYS A 56 -20.83 -22.57 -39.94
C LYS A 56 -21.16 -24.05 -39.94
N GLU A 57 -20.31 -24.87 -40.55
CA GLU A 57 -20.47 -26.31 -40.56
C GLU A 57 -20.41 -26.90 -39.15
N VAL A 58 -19.44 -26.49 -38.33
CA VAL A 58 -19.31 -26.93 -36.94
C VAL A 58 -20.47 -26.43 -36.07
N GLU A 59 -20.96 -25.22 -36.31
CA GLU A 59 -22.11 -24.63 -35.62
C GLU A 59 -23.39 -25.43 -35.86
N ALA A 60 -23.60 -25.93 -37.09
CA ALA A 60 -24.76 -26.73 -37.47
C ALA A 60 -24.80 -28.14 -36.85
N LEU A 61 -23.67 -28.66 -36.37
CA LEU A 61 -23.58 -29.98 -35.73
C LEU A 61 -24.04 -29.93 -34.27
N SER A 62 -24.71 -30.99 -33.81
CA SER A 62 -25.02 -31.21 -32.39
C SER A 62 -23.73 -31.48 -31.58
N PRO A 63 -23.75 -31.32 -30.24
CA PRO A 63 -22.62 -31.69 -29.39
C PRO A 63 -22.12 -33.13 -29.62
N GLU A 64 -23.04 -34.08 -29.77
CA GLU A 64 -22.74 -35.50 -30.01
C GLU A 64 -22.12 -35.70 -31.39
N GLU A 65 -22.64 -35.02 -32.42
CA GLU A 65 -22.09 -35.06 -33.78
C GLU A 65 -20.69 -34.44 -33.86
N ARG A 66 -20.43 -33.37 -33.11
CA ARG A 66 -19.08 -32.76 -33.01
C ARG A 66 -18.08 -33.74 -32.41
N VAL A 67 -18.48 -34.46 -31.36
CA VAL A 67 -17.63 -35.48 -30.72
C VAL A 67 -17.35 -36.62 -31.69
N ALA A 68 -18.38 -37.20 -32.32
CA ALA A 68 -18.23 -38.29 -33.28
C ALA A 68 -17.37 -37.90 -34.50
N ARG A 69 -17.49 -36.64 -34.95
CA ARG A 69 -16.70 -36.13 -36.08
C ARG A 69 -15.26 -35.85 -35.69
N LEU A 70 -15.01 -35.34 -34.49
CA LEU A 70 -13.66 -35.17 -33.97
C LEU A 70 -12.97 -36.51 -33.73
N GLU A 71 -13.69 -37.52 -33.23
CA GLU A 71 -13.19 -38.89 -33.06
C GLU A 71 -12.65 -39.48 -34.36
N LYS A 72 -13.35 -39.23 -35.45
CA LYS A 72 -13.00 -39.76 -36.76
C LYS A 72 -11.80 -39.05 -37.40
N LEU A 73 -11.63 -37.75 -37.13
CA LEU A 73 -10.60 -36.91 -37.75
C LEU A 73 -9.31 -36.81 -36.92
N ALA A 74 -9.43 -36.75 -35.59
CA ALA A 74 -8.33 -36.53 -34.67
C ALA A 74 -8.67 -37.14 -33.28
N PRO A 75 -8.74 -38.48 -33.17
CA PRO A 75 -9.13 -39.16 -31.92
C PRO A 75 -8.22 -38.81 -30.75
N GLU A 76 -6.94 -38.48 -31.01
CA GLU A 76 -5.97 -38.06 -30.01
C GLU A 76 -6.36 -36.75 -29.31
N LEU A 77 -7.23 -35.92 -29.91
CA LEU A 77 -7.66 -34.64 -29.36
C LEU A 77 -8.89 -34.73 -28.45
N LEU A 78 -9.59 -35.87 -28.40
CA LEU A 78 -10.79 -36.06 -27.55
C LEU A 78 -10.48 -36.09 -26.05
N ASN A 79 -9.25 -36.46 -25.67
CA ASN A 79 -8.86 -36.68 -24.28
C ASN A 79 -7.74 -35.76 -23.78
N VAL A 80 -7.36 -34.72 -24.53
CA VAL A 80 -6.40 -33.73 -24.05
C VAL A 80 -7.11 -32.79 -23.07
N LYS A 81 -7.28 -33.26 -21.83
CA LYS A 81 -7.42 -32.35 -20.68
C LYS A 81 -6.17 -31.47 -20.73
N LYS A 82 -6.32 -30.21 -21.15
CA LYS A 82 -5.28 -29.20 -20.94
C LYS A 82 -5.00 -29.24 -19.45
N GLU A 83 -3.85 -29.80 -19.05
CA GLU A 83 -3.33 -29.60 -17.71
C GLU A 83 -3.37 -28.10 -17.49
N LYS A 84 -4.27 -27.64 -16.61
CA LYS A 84 -4.19 -26.29 -16.10
C LYS A 84 -2.84 -26.27 -15.41
N LYS A 85 -1.82 -25.73 -16.08
CA LYS A 85 -0.61 -25.29 -15.39
C LYS A 85 -1.13 -24.41 -14.26
N GLU A 86 -1.06 -24.91 -13.04
CA GLU A 86 -1.31 -24.13 -11.85
C GLU A 86 -0.34 -22.96 -11.93
N LYS A 87 -0.84 -21.80 -12.36
CA LYS A 87 -0.06 -20.58 -12.28
C LYS A 87 -0.02 -20.25 -10.80
N VAL A 88 1.02 -20.74 -10.11
CA VAL A 88 1.36 -20.30 -8.77
C VAL A 88 1.56 -18.78 -8.86
N HIS A 89 0.56 -18.03 -8.43
CA HIS A 89 0.63 -16.58 -8.37
C HIS A 89 1.43 -16.23 -7.12
N GLU A 90 2.76 -16.30 -7.22
CA GLU A 90 3.61 -15.79 -6.16
C GLU A 90 3.63 -14.26 -6.17
N LEU A 91 3.72 -13.69 -4.96
CA LEU A 91 3.99 -12.27 -4.81
C LEU A 91 5.41 -11.95 -5.28
N ARG A 92 5.58 -10.74 -5.80
CA ARG A 92 6.85 -10.24 -6.34
C ARG A 92 7.98 -10.36 -5.30
N ALA A 93 9.17 -10.80 -5.73
CA ALA A 93 10.33 -10.79 -4.85
C ALA A 93 10.72 -9.38 -4.39
N LEU A 94 11.15 -9.26 -3.12
CA LEU A 94 11.68 -8.01 -2.58
C LEU A 94 13.14 -7.84 -3.04
N LYS A 95 13.56 -6.58 -3.22
CA LYS A 95 14.94 -6.23 -3.52
C LYS A 95 15.68 -5.99 -2.21
N ASN A 96 17.01 -6.10 -2.18
CA ASN A 96 17.81 -5.72 -1.02
C ASN A 96 17.42 -6.43 0.29
N VAL A 97 17.01 -7.70 0.18
CA VAL A 97 16.84 -8.59 1.34
C VAL A 97 18.21 -8.91 1.92
N GLY A 98 18.40 -8.66 3.21
CA GLY A 98 19.67 -8.91 3.89
C GLY A 98 19.87 -10.38 4.24
N GLU A 99 21.07 -10.75 4.66
CA GLU A 99 21.41 -12.13 5.08
C GLU A 99 20.55 -12.62 6.25
N ASN A 100 20.13 -11.70 7.12
CA ASN A 100 19.24 -11.97 8.27
C ASN A 100 17.74 -11.79 7.92
N GLY A 101 17.40 -11.74 6.63
CA GLY A 101 16.03 -11.56 6.16
C GLY A 101 15.59 -10.09 6.09
N VAL A 102 14.33 -9.84 6.46
CA VAL A 102 13.72 -8.50 6.42
C VAL A 102 13.23 -8.06 7.79
N VAL A 103 13.33 -6.76 8.06
CA VAL A 103 12.64 -6.10 9.17
C VAL A 103 11.49 -5.27 8.60
N MET A 104 10.27 -5.60 9.01
CA MET A 104 9.03 -4.97 8.54
C MET A 104 8.15 -4.60 9.72
N ARG A 105 7.11 -3.78 9.49
CA ARG A 105 6.13 -3.45 10.55
C ARG A 105 4.70 -3.37 10.06
N PHE A 106 3.80 -3.69 10.97
CA PHE A 106 2.40 -3.32 10.90
C PHE A 106 2.13 -2.25 11.95
N ALA A 107 1.59 -1.12 11.52
CA ALA A 107 1.55 0.10 12.31
C ALA A 107 0.14 0.68 12.45
N PRO A 108 -0.76 0.02 13.23
CA PRO A 108 -2.12 0.49 13.43
C PRO A 108 -2.20 1.60 14.51
N ASN A 109 -3.21 2.44 14.42
CA ASN A 109 -3.58 3.39 15.47
C ASN A 109 -4.62 2.76 16.41
N PRO A 110 -4.57 3.02 17.73
CA PRO A 110 -5.56 2.52 18.69
C PRO A 110 -6.84 3.37 18.69
N SER A 111 -7.40 3.66 17.50
CA SER A 111 -8.62 4.46 17.31
C SER A 111 -9.88 3.63 17.04
N GLY A 112 -9.72 2.31 16.95
CA GLY A 112 -10.78 1.34 16.72
C GLY A 112 -10.19 -0.05 16.48
N PRO A 113 -11.04 -1.07 16.34
CA PRO A 113 -10.62 -2.43 16.02
C PRO A 113 -10.06 -2.56 14.59
N LEU A 114 -9.35 -3.66 14.32
CA LEU A 114 -8.85 -3.93 12.97
C LEU A 114 -9.97 -4.41 12.04
N HIS A 115 -10.28 -3.64 11.00
CA HIS A 115 -11.13 -4.11 9.90
C HIS A 115 -10.34 -4.79 8.75
N LEU A 116 -11.03 -5.40 7.79
CA LEU A 116 -10.45 -6.08 6.61
C LEU A 116 -9.44 -5.25 5.80
N GLY A 117 -9.57 -3.91 5.79
CA GLY A 117 -8.57 -3.02 5.18
C GLY A 117 -7.16 -3.18 5.77
N HIS A 118 -7.06 -3.40 7.08
CA HIS A 118 -5.81 -3.62 7.80
C HIS A 118 -5.21 -4.99 7.49
N ALA A 119 -6.07 -6.00 7.30
CA ALA A 119 -5.64 -7.36 7.01
C ALA A 119 -4.72 -7.43 5.78
N ARG A 120 -4.98 -6.64 4.73
CA ARG A 120 -4.10 -6.59 3.56
C ARG A 120 -2.69 -6.09 3.91
N ALA A 121 -2.58 -5.02 4.69
CA ALA A 121 -1.27 -4.51 5.10
C ALA A 121 -0.57 -5.55 5.99
N ALA A 122 -1.28 -6.08 6.97
CA ALA A 122 -0.74 -7.00 7.95
C ALA A 122 -0.28 -8.33 7.33
N TYR A 123 -1.12 -9.02 6.55
CA TYR A 123 -0.75 -10.29 5.92
C TYR A 123 0.33 -10.13 4.85
N LEU A 124 0.36 -8.99 4.14
CA LEU A 124 1.39 -8.78 3.12
C LEU A 124 2.77 -8.59 3.74
N ASN A 125 2.87 -7.85 4.85
CA ASN A 125 4.14 -7.74 5.59
C ASN A 125 4.51 -9.10 6.22
N ASP A 126 3.56 -9.80 6.86
CA ASP A 126 3.79 -11.12 7.45
C ASP A 126 4.26 -12.16 6.43
N TYR A 127 3.65 -12.19 5.23
CA TYR A 127 4.06 -13.09 4.14
C TYR A 127 5.55 -12.95 3.82
N TYR A 128 6.06 -11.73 3.68
CA TYR A 128 7.46 -11.51 3.34
C TYR A 128 8.40 -11.80 4.50
N VAL A 129 8.00 -11.51 5.74
CA VAL A 129 8.78 -11.91 6.92
C VAL A 129 8.85 -13.44 7.02
N ARG A 130 7.75 -14.17 6.76
CA ARG A 130 7.78 -15.64 6.70
C ARG A 130 8.61 -16.18 5.54
N LYS A 131 8.56 -15.52 4.37
CA LYS A 131 9.29 -15.94 3.17
C LYS A 131 10.80 -15.77 3.31
N TYR A 132 11.25 -14.66 3.90
CA TYR A 132 12.67 -14.30 3.98
C TYR A 132 13.27 -14.42 5.37
N GLY A 133 12.46 -14.68 6.40
CA GLY A 133 12.88 -14.56 7.79
C GLY A 133 13.00 -13.10 8.24
N GLY A 134 13.41 -12.91 9.50
CA GLY A 134 13.69 -11.61 10.10
C GLY A 134 12.69 -11.21 11.18
N ARG A 135 12.38 -9.92 11.27
CA ARG A 135 11.57 -9.32 12.35
C ARG A 135 10.29 -8.70 11.82
N TYR A 136 9.20 -8.91 12.57
CA TYR A 136 7.92 -8.27 12.29
C TYR A 136 7.44 -7.47 13.48
N VAL A 137 7.55 -6.15 13.39
CA VAL A 137 7.20 -5.24 14.47
C VAL A 137 5.73 -4.85 14.41
N LEU A 138 5.00 -5.04 15.50
CA LEU A 138 3.72 -4.39 15.71
C LEU A 138 3.97 -3.02 16.37
N ARG A 139 3.82 -1.93 15.62
CA ARG A 139 4.03 -0.58 16.13
C ARG A 139 2.71 0.13 16.35
N ILE A 140 2.29 0.30 17.60
CA ILE A 140 1.07 1.03 17.93
C ILE A 140 1.32 2.53 17.77
N GLU A 141 0.69 3.16 16.77
CA GLU A 141 0.86 4.58 16.43
C GLU A 141 -0.10 5.46 17.25
N ASP A 142 0.22 5.63 18.53
CA ASP A 142 -0.55 6.35 19.54
C ASP A 142 -0.08 7.81 19.74
N THR A 143 0.55 8.44 18.75
CA THR A 143 1.08 9.81 18.89
C THR A 143 0.03 10.92 18.91
N ASP A 144 -1.21 10.65 18.47
CA ASP A 144 -2.30 11.65 18.48
C ASP A 144 -3.27 11.36 19.63
N PRO A 145 -3.21 12.09 20.76
CA PRO A 145 -3.98 11.78 21.97
C PRO A 145 -5.49 11.81 21.74
N ARG A 146 -5.97 12.55 20.73
CA ARG A 146 -7.39 12.65 20.39
C ARG A 146 -7.95 11.41 19.70
N ARG A 147 -7.06 10.58 19.16
CA ARG A 147 -7.42 9.36 18.42
C ARG A 147 -7.18 8.10 19.23
N VAL A 148 -6.64 8.22 20.45
CA VAL A 148 -6.35 7.07 21.30
C VAL A 148 -7.57 6.74 22.13
N GLU A 149 -8.05 5.52 21.98
CA GLU A 149 -9.08 4.89 22.79
C GLU A 149 -8.41 3.73 23.56
N PRO A 150 -8.22 3.86 24.88
CA PRO A 150 -7.45 2.89 25.68
C PRO A 150 -7.89 1.44 25.56
N GLU A 151 -9.19 1.20 25.40
CA GLU A 151 -9.79 -0.11 25.17
C GLU A 151 -9.24 -0.79 23.91
N ASN A 152 -8.87 -0.02 22.88
CA ASN A 152 -8.41 -0.57 21.62
C ASN A 152 -6.96 -1.08 21.68
N TYR A 153 -6.17 -0.72 22.69
CA TYR A 153 -4.81 -1.26 22.82
C TYR A 153 -4.82 -2.78 22.89
N GLN A 154 -5.69 -3.35 23.74
CA GLN A 154 -5.78 -4.79 23.90
C GLN A 154 -6.40 -5.46 22.67
N LEU A 155 -7.43 -4.83 22.08
CA LEU A 155 -8.07 -5.32 20.85
C LEU A 155 -7.08 -5.47 19.69
N LEU A 156 -6.20 -4.48 19.47
CA LEU A 156 -5.19 -4.58 18.42
C LEU A 156 -4.24 -5.77 18.63
N ILE A 157 -3.86 -6.06 19.88
CA ILE A 157 -3.02 -7.20 20.21
C ILE A 157 -3.79 -8.52 19.96
N ASP A 158 -5.03 -8.59 20.39
CA ASP A 158 -5.85 -9.80 20.26
C ASP A 158 -6.19 -10.08 18.79
N ASP A 159 -6.51 -9.06 17.99
CA ASP A 159 -6.76 -9.17 16.55
C ASP A 159 -5.51 -9.71 15.83
N THR A 160 -4.32 -9.19 16.16
CA THR A 160 -3.07 -9.66 15.51
C THR A 160 -2.75 -11.11 15.84
N LYS A 161 -3.07 -11.57 17.06
CA LYS A 161 -2.96 -12.98 17.46
C LYS A 161 -4.00 -13.85 16.78
N TRP A 162 -5.26 -13.39 16.72
CA TRP A 162 -6.34 -14.09 16.04
C TRP A 162 -6.05 -14.29 14.55
N MET A 163 -5.46 -13.27 13.90
CA MET A 163 -4.98 -13.35 12.53
C MET A 163 -3.75 -14.28 12.35
N GLY A 164 -3.15 -14.77 13.42
CA GLY A 164 -1.96 -15.63 13.37
C GLY A 164 -0.73 -14.94 12.78
N LEU A 165 -0.58 -13.63 12.97
CA LEU A 165 0.57 -12.89 12.48
C LEU A 165 1.84 -13.25 13.25
N SER A 166 2.98 -13.32 12.57
CA SER A 166 4.29 -13.67 13.14
C SER A 166 4.97 -12.47 13.84
N VAL A 167 4.20 -11.68 14.59
CA VAL A 167 4.73 -10.50 15.28
C VAL A 167 5.82 -10.93 16.25
N THR A 168 7.02 -10.36 16.09
CA THR A 168 8.20 -10.68 16.92
C THR A 168 8.34 -9.75 18.11
N GLU A 169 7.85 -8.51 18.00
CA GLU A 169 7.89 -7.53 19.07
C GLU A 169 6.76 -6.50 18.89
N THR A 170 6.36 -5.89 20.00
CA THR A 170 5.40 -4.79 20.02
C THR A 170 6.04 -3.53 20.56
N VAL A 171 5.80 -2.40 19.91
CA VAL A 171 6.35 -1.09 20.27
C VAL A 171 5.21 -0.08 20.31
N TYR A 172 5.15 0.73 21.36
CA TYR A 172 4.22 1.86 21.46
C TYR A 172 4.98 3.16 21.17
N GLN A 173 4.44 4.01 20.31
CA GLN A 173 5.11 5.27 19.99
C GLN A 173 5.14 6.22 21.18
N SER A 174 4.14 6.20 22.06
CA SER A 174 4.11 6.98 23.30
C SER A 174 5.32 6.70 24.19
N ASP A 175 5.74 5.45 24.33
CA ASP A 175 6.91 5.07 25.14
C ASP A 175 8.23 5.63 24.55
N ARG A 176 8.20 6.18 23.34
CA ARG A 176 9.35 6.67 22.57
C ARG A 176 9.38 8.19 22.41
N PHE A 177 8.47 8.92 23.07
CA PHE A 177 8.44 10.39 23.05
C PHE A 177 9.78 11.07 23.38
N PRO A 178 10.53 10.62 24.40
CA PRO A 178 11.86 11.18 24.68
C PRO A 178 12.81 11.11 23.48
N ILE A 179 12.77 10.02 22.73
CA ILE A 179 13.58 9.82 21.51
C ILE A 179 13.16 10.84 20.45
N TYR A 180 11.85 11.06 20.25
CA TYR A 180 11.39 12.04 19.28
C TYR A 180 11.83 13.46 19.66
N TYR A 181 11.71 13.83 20.93
CA TYR A 181 12.14 15.15 21.42
C TYR A 181 13.64 15.37 21.21
N GLU A 182 14.46 14.35 21.45
CA GLU A 182 15.90 14.39 21.16
C GLU A 182 16.17 14.67 19.68
N HIS A 183 15.48 13.95 18.78
CA HIS A 183 15.67 14.13 17.33
C HIS A 183 15.08 15.47 16.83
N GLY A 184 14.01 15.94 17.45
CA GLY A 184 13.46 17.29 17.23
C GLY A 184 14.46 18.38 17.58
N ARG A 185 15.09 18.26 18.76
CA ARG A 185 16.17 19.16 19.19
C ARG A 185 17.34 19.12 18.20
N LYS A 186 17.82 17.94 17.81
CA LYS A 186 18.92 17.81 16.83
C LYS A 186 18.62 18.54 15.52
N LEU A 187 17.39 18.42 15.00
CA LEU A 187 16.99 19.14 13.78
C LEU A 187 17.00 20.67 13.97
N LEU A 188 16.65 21.16 15.16
CA LEU A 188 16.74 22.59 15.50
C LEU A 188 18.21 23.04 15.61
N GLU A 189 19.06 22.26 16.28
CA GLU A 189 20.51 22.50 16.42
C GLU A 189 21.23 22.56 15.07
N MET A 190 20.83 21.68 14.14
CA MET A 190 21.35 21.66 12.77
C MET A 190 20.82 22.82 11.90
N GLY A 191 19.91 23.65 12.42
CA GLY A 191 19.20 24.67 11.64
C GLY A 191 18.26 24.10 10.57
N ALA A 192 17.98 22.79 10.62
CA ALA A 192 17.12 22.04 9.70
C ALA A 192 15.63 22.12 10.06
N ALA A 193 15.29 22.63 11.24
CA ALA A 193 13.93 22.93 11.67
C ALA A 193 13.86 24.31 12.32
N TYR A 194 12.65 24.81 12.54
CA TYR A 194 12.41 26.07 13.24
C TYR A 194 11.04 26.07 13.93
N VAL A 195 10.91 26.86 15.01
CA VAL A 195 9.65 27.10 15.70
C VAL A 195 8.88 28.21 14.97
N CYS A 196 7.67 27.90 14.54
CA CYS A 196 6.80 28.79 13.78
C CYS A 196 5.61 29.23 14.65
N VAL A 197 5.36 30.55 14.68
CA VAL A 197 4.24 31.17 15.41
C VAL A 197 3.19 31.76 14.45
N CYS A 198 3.35 31.56 13.14
CA CYS A 198 2.36 31.99 12.18
C CYS A 198 1.09 31.16 12.35
N ASP A 199 -0.07 31.83 12.31
CA ASP A 199 -1.35 31.14 12.22
C ASP A 199 -1.43 30.31 10.91
N SER A 200 -2.35 29.35 10.89
CA SER A 200 -2.45 28.40 9.79
C SER A 200 -2.80 29.04 8.45
N GLU A 201 -3.58 30.12 8.45
CA GLU A 201 -4.00 30.80 7.22
C GLU A 201 -2.86 31.64 6.65
N SER A 202 -2.19 32.44 7.48
CA SER A 202 -1.05 33.26 7.08
C SER A 202 0.11 32.40 6.59
N PHE A 203 0.44 31.32 7.31
CA PHE A 203 1.46 30.39 6.85
C PHE A 203 1.09 29.75 5.51
N LYS A 204 -0.17 29.34 5.34
CA LYS A 204 -0.64 28.77 4.07
C LYS A 204 -0.49 29.76 2.91
N LYS A 205 -0.86 31.04 3.09
CA LYS A 205 -0.70 32.07 2.05
C LYS A 205 0.75 32.22 1.60
N LEU A 206 1.69 32.35 2.55
CA LEU A 206 3.12 32.47 2.26
C LEU A 206 3.66 31.21 1.58
N LYS A 207 3.33 30.04 2.15
CA LYS A 207 3.72 28.74 1.61
C LYS A 207 3.22 28.55 0.17
N ASP A 208 1.96 28.87 -0.12
CA ASP A 208 1.37 28.70 -1.45
C ASP A 208 2.03 29.67 -2.46
N ALA A 209 2.39 30.87 -2.00
CA ALA A 209 3.17 31.86 -2.75
C ALA A 209 4.68 31.55 -2.86
N LYS A 210 5.15 30.40 -2.33
CA LYS A 210 6.57 30.00 -2.29
C LYS A 210 7.48 31.00 -1.54
N GLN A 211 6.91 31.67 -0.55
CA GLN A 211 7.62 32.63 0.30
C GLN A 211 7.88 32.02 1.68
N GLU A 212 9.06 32.29 2.21
CA GLU A 212 9.43 31.90 3.57
C GLU A 212 8.59 32.67 4.58
N CYS A 213 8.18 32.02 5.67
CA CYS A 213 7.59 32.77 6.77
C CYS A 213 8.67 33.49 7.59
N PRO A 214 8.36 34.62 8.25
CA PRO A 214 9.35 35.38 9.02
C PRO A 214 10.06 34.57 10.11
N CYS A 215 9.40 33.53 10.61
CA CYS A 215 9.92 32.62 11.63
C CYS A 215 11.08 31.73 11.13
N ARG A 216 11.19 31.50 9.82
CA ARG A 216 12.12 30.52 9.22
C ARG A 216 13.59 30.86 9.46
N ASN A 217 13.88 32.15 9.60
CA ASN A 217 15.23 32.69 9.75
C ASN A 217 15.61 33.03 11.20
N ARG A 218 14.85 32.54 12.20
CA ARG A 218 15.25 32.60 13.61
C ARG A 218 16.58 31.89 13.84
N SER A 219 17.36 32.39 14.79
CA SER A 219 18.62 31.74 15.14
C SER A 219 18.39 30.37 15.79
N VAL A 220 19.43 29.55 15.86
CA VAL A 220 19.37 28.24 16.53
C VAL A 220 19.04 28.44 18.01
N GLU A 221 19.64 29.43 18.65
CA GLU A 221 19.45 29.75 20.08
C GLU A 221 18.00 30.14 20.37
N GLU A 222 17.41 31.00 19.54
CA GLU A 222 16.00 31.39 19.67
C GLU A 222 15.06 30.18 19.52
N ASN A 223 15.32 29.35 18.52
CA ASN A 223 14.53 28.14 18.27
C ASN A 223 14.61 27.15 19.44
N LEU A 224 15.79 26.96 20.03
CA LEU A 224 15.98 26.08 21.18
C LEU A 224 15.34 26.63 22.45
N ALA A 225 15.42 27.93 22.70
CA ALA A 225 14.72 28.56 23.82
C ALA A 225 13.20 28.37 23.71
N MET A 226 12.63 28.60 22.51
CA MET A 226 11.21 28.36 22.25
C MET A 226 10.85 26.87 22.36
N TRP A 227 11.74 25.96 21.98
CA TRP A 227 11.53 24.52 22.14
C TRP A 227 11.41 24.11 23.62
N GLU A 228 12.26 24.63 24.50
CA GLU A 228 12.11 24.42 25.95
C GLU A 228 10.77 24.96 26.46
N ASP A 229 10.38 26.15 26.01
CA ASP A 229 9.11 26.77 26.38
C ASP A 229 7.90 25.94 25.90
N MET A 230 7.99 25.32 24.72
CA MET A 230 7.01 24.37 24.22
C MET A 230 6.90 23.14 25.13
N LEU A 231 8.03 22.52 25.47
CA LEU A 231 8.05 21.34 26.35
C LEU A 231 7.57 21.67 27.77
N ALA A 232 7.84 22.88 28.26
CA ALA A 232 7.36 23.39 29.53
C ALA A 232 5.87 23.80 29.51
N GLY A 233 5.18 23.68 28.38
CA GLY A 233 3.75 23.96 28.27
C GLY A 233 3.39 25.45 28.32
N LYS A 234 4.31 26.34 27.94
CA LYS A 234 4.08 27.80 27.96
C LYS A 234 3.23 28.32 26.79
N TYR A 235 2.95 27.47 25.80
CA TYR A 235 2.16 27.82 24.62
C TYR A 235 0.85 27.05 24.60
N ALA A 236 -0.22 27.72 24.18
CA ALA A 236 -1.53 27.10 23.95
C ALA A 236 -1.56 26.35 22.61
N GLU A 237 -2.48 25.40 22.47
CA GLU A 237 -2.67 24.70 21.22
C GLU A 237 -2.92 25.65 20.03
N GLY A 238 -2.32 25.33 18.88
CA GLY A 238 -2.49 26.08 17.63
C GLY A 238 -1.66 27.37 17.53
N THR A 239 -1.00 27.79 18.61
CA THR A 239 -0.19 29.01 18.62
C THR A 239 1.25 28.81 18.12
N VAL A 240 1.79 27.60 18.30
CA VAL A 240 3.16 27.26 17.89
C VAL A 240 3.26 25.85 17.30
N THR A 241 4.19 25.68 16.36
CA THR A 241 4.53 24.38 15.76
C THR A 241 5.99 24.36 15.35
N VAL A 242 6.65 23.21 15.45
CA VAL A 242 7.98 23.03 14.86
C VAL A 242 7.80 22.58 13.41
N ARG A 243 8.45 23.28 12.48
CA ARG A 243 8.44 22.97 11.06
C ARG A 243 9.81 22.51 10.60
N LEU A 244 9.85 21.50 9.75
CA LEU A 244 11.07 21.11 9.06
C LEU A 244 11.35 22.14 7.96
N LYS A 245 12.58 22.60 7.81
CA LYS A 245 12.99 23.38 6.64
C LYS A 245 13.11 22.43 5.45
N THR A 246 12.54 22.84 4.34
CA THR A 246 12.54 22.09 3.07
C THR A 246 12.72 23.09 1.92
N ASP A 247 12.60 22.63 0.68
CA ASP A 247 12.53 23.53 -0.47
C ASP A 247 11.18 24.30 -0.47
N ILE A 248 11.23 25.59 -0.12
CA ILE A 248 10.06 26.48 -0.12
C ILE A 248 9.50 26.68 -1.54
N ALA A 249 10.30 26.48 -2.57
CA ALA A 249 9.89 26.62 -3.97
C ALA A 249 9.33 25.32 -4.57
N HIS A 250 9.35 24.21 -3.82
CA HIS A 250 8.96 22.88 -4.27
C HIS A 250 7.59 22.91 -4.98
N PRO A 251 7.40 22.24 -6.13
CA PRO A 251 6.15 22.34 -6.89
C PRO A 251 4.92 21.89 -6.10
N ASP A 252 5.04 20.82 -5.31
CA ASP A 252 3.99 20.33 -4.40
C ASP A 252 3.98 21.14 -3.07
N PRO A 253 2.90 21.88 -2.75
CA PRO A 253 2.77 22.63 -1.50
C PRO A 253 2.74 21.78 -0.23
N ALA A 254 2.50 20.46 -0.33
CA ALA A 254 2.55 19.56 0.83
C ALA A 254 3.98 19.27 1.28
N MET A 255 4.98 19.46 0.40
CA MET A 255 6.40 19.26 0.73
C MET A 255 7.02 20.48 1.42
N ARG A 256 6.44 21.67 1.23
CA ARG A 256 6.95 22.94 1.75
C ARG A 256 6.71 23.07 3.26
N ASP A 257 7.79 23.15 4.01
CA ASP A 257 7.94 23.42 5.43
C ASP A 257 6.81 22.85 6.31
N PHE A 258 6.63 21.53 6.21
CA PHE A 258 5.60 20.81 6.96
C PHE A 258 5.95 20.68 8.45
N SER A 259 4.92 20.62 9.29
CA SER A 259 5.07 20.48 10.74
C SER A 259 5.61 19.10 11.12
N ILE A 260 6.54 19.09 12.10
CA ILE A 260 7.12 17.89 12.71
C ILE A 260 6.77 17.76 14.21
N PHE A 261 6.37 18.87 14.86
CA PHE A 261 5.74 18.85 16.20
C PHE A 261 4.61 19.88 16.29
N ARG A 262 3.65 19.61 17.19
CA ARG A 262 2.58 20.55 17.55
C ARG A 262 2.29 20.50 19.05
N VAL A 263 1.72 21.58 19.58
CA VAL A 263 1.08 21.56 20.90
C VAL A 263 -0.32 20.98 20.78
N VAL A 264 -0.72 20.12 21.73
CA VAL A 264 -2.08 19.59 21.84
C VAL A 264 -2.50 19.64 23.31
N ASP A 265 -3.67 20.21 23.60
CA ASP A 265 -4.16 20.36 24.98
C ASP A 265 -4.95 19.14 25.49
N SER A 266 -5.10 18.11 24.66
CA SER A 266 -5.75 16.84 25.02
C SER A 266 -4.78 15.92 25.76
N PRO A 267 -5.17 15.35 26.92
CA PRO A 267 -4.31 14.43 27.66
C PRO A 267 -4.14 13.12 26.87
N HIS A 268 -2.91 12.61 26.82
CA HIS A 268 -2.64 11.28 26.30
C HIS A 268 -2.91 10.21 27.37
N PRO A 269 -3.59 9.09 27.07
CA PRO A 269 -3.91 8.08 28.07
C PRO A 269 -2.71 7.50 28.84
N LYS A 270 -1.55 7.36 28.16
CA LYS A 270 -0.29 6.91 28.76
C LYS A 270 0.65 8.04 29.20
N LEU A 271 0.47 9.27 28.68
CA LEU A 271 1.39 10.40 28.85
C LEU A 271 0.61 11.66 29.24
N LYS A 272 -0.03 11.65 30.41
CA LYS A 272 -1.02 12.66 30.81
C LYS A 272 -0.47 14.10 30.77
N ASP A 273 0.82 14.27 31.04
CA ASP A 273 1.47 15.58 31.12
C ASP A 273 2.09 16.05 29.79
N ALA A 274 2.09 15.21 28.75
CA ALA A 274 2.66 15.59 27.46
C ALA A 274 1.84 16.70 26.80
N LYS A 275 2.54 17.80 26.44
CA LYS A 275 1.95 18.96 25.73
C LYS A 275 2.38 19.03 24.27
N VAL A 276 3.57 18.52 23.95
CA VAL A 276 4.15 18.57 22.61
C VAL A 276 4.11 17.18 21.99
N TYR A 277 3.49 17.06 20.83
CA TYR A 277 3.27 15.79 20.16
C TYR A 277 4.00 15.76 18.81
N PRO A 278 4.76 14.68 18.51
CA PRO A 278 5.40 14.51 17.22
C PRO A 278 4.35 14.32 16.13
N MET A 279 4.65 14.81 14.93
CA MET A 279 3.86 14.52 13.74
C MET A 279 4.35 13.23 13.09
N MET A 280 3.43 12.50 12.45
CA MET A 280 3.67 11.20 11.81
C MET A 280 4.95 11.12 10.98
N ASN A 281 5.29 12.14 10.17
CA ASN A 281 6.49 12.08 9.34
C ASN A 281 7.77 11.97 10.16
N LEU A 282 7.84 12.65 11.31
CA LEU A 282 9.00 12.56 12.19
C LEU A 282 9.03 11.24 12.96
N SER A 283 7.93 10.90 13.66
CA SER A 283 7.89 9.70 14.50
C SER A 283 8.14 8.43 13.67
N VAL A 284 7.52 8.32 12.49
CA VAL A 284 7.72 7.17 11.60
C VAL A 284 9.16 7.07 11.09
N VAL A 285 9.82 8.17 10.74
CA VAL A 285 11.22 8.12 10.25
C VAL A 285 12.17 7.69 11.36
N VAL A 286 12.04 8.32 12.54
CA VAL A 286 12.88 8.00 13.70
C VAL A 286 12.69 6.54 14.10
N ASP A 287 11.45 6.05 14.13
CA ASP A 287 11.19 4.65 14.44
C ASP A 287 11.63 3.69 13.36
N ASP A 288 11.35 3.99 12.09
CA ASP A 288 11.75 3.12 10.99
C ASP A 288 13.27 2.95 10.99
N HIS A 289 14.03 4.03 11.20
CA HIS A 289 15.48 3.97 11.30
C HIS A 289 15.96 3.19 12.55
N LEU A 290 15.50 3.58 13.74
CA LEU A 290 16.02 3.01 15.00
C LEU A 290 15.57 1.57 15.25
N LEU A 291 14.43 1.15 14.71
CA LEU A 291 13.99 -0.25 14.74
C LEU A 291 14.64 -1.09 13.63
N GLY A 292 15.43 -0.45 12.75
CA GLY A 292 16.11 -1.11 11.65
C GLY A 292 15.15 -1.61 10.57
N ILE A 293 14.01 -0.94 10.37
CA ILE A 293 13.05 -1.30 9.34
C ILE A 293 13.73 -1.23 7.97
N THR A 294 13.69 -2.34 7.25
CA THR A 294 14.34 -2.49 5.95
C THR A 294 13.37 -2.29 4.79
N HIS A 295 12.10 -2.67 4.99
CA HIS A 295 11.08 -2.69 3.95
C HIS A 295 9.77 -2.13 4.48
N VAL A 296 9.16 -1.26 3.68
CA VAL A 296 7.90 -0.60 4.00
C VAL A 296 6.89 -0.88 2.90
N ILE A 297 5.90 -1.72 3.20
CA ILE A 297 4.80 -1.99 2.30
C ILE A 297 3.53 -1.31 2.81
N ARG A 298 3.01 -0.34 2.06
CA ARG A 298 1.87 0.49 2.47
C ARG A 298 1.01 0.96 1.29
N GLY A 299 -0.12 1.59 1.57
CA GLY A 299 -1.01 2.14 0.53
C GLY A 299 -0.39 3.29 -0.26
N LYS A 300 -0.79 3.44 -1.52
CA LYS A 300 -0.34 4.52 -2.44
C LYS A 300 -0.64 5.94 -1.96
N ASP A 301 -1.59 6.10 -1.05
CA ASP A 301 -1.91 7.34 -0.36
C ASP A 301 -0.72 7.88 0.47
N HIS A 302 0.22 7.02 0.86
CA HIS A 302 1.44 7.42 1.57
C HIS A 302 2.62 7.77 0.64
N ILE A 303 2.44 7.89 -0.68
CA ILE A 303 3.53 8.31 -1.58
C ILE A 303 4.05 9.70 -1.21
N ALA A 304 3.14 10.66 -0.96
CA ALA A 304 3.54 12.00 -0.50
C ALA A 304 4.25 11.96 0.86
N ASN A 305 3.83 11.07 1.77
CA ASN A 305 4.52 10.87 3.05
C ASN A 305 5.95 10.36 2.84
N THR A 306 6.16 9.43 1.90
CA THR A 306 7.49 8.90 1.55
C THR A 306 8.44 10.04 1.17
N LYS A 307 7.99 10.95 0.30
CA LYS A 307 8.77 12.13 -0.12
C LYS A 307 9.05 13.12 1.01
N ARG A 308 8.10 13.31 1.93
CA ARG A 308 8.31 14.15 3.12
C ARG A 308 9.34 13.52 4.07
N GLN A 309 9.23 12.22 4.27
CA GLN A 309 10.10 11.45 5.15
C GLN A 309 11.55 11.44 4.64
N GLU A 310 11.76 11.43 3.32
CA GLU A 310 13.07 11.56 2.67
C GLU A 310 13.87 12.79 3.14
N TYR A 311 13.24 13.96 3.35
CA TYR A 311 13.94 15.12 3.91
C TYR A 311 14.58 14.82 5.28
N ILE A 312 13.85 14.11 6.15
CA ILE A 312 14.32 13.80 7.50
C ILE A 312 15.47 12.77 7.43
N TYR A 313 15.33 11.74 6.59
CA TYR A 313 16.42 10.80 6.32
C TYR A 313 17.68 11.52 5.81
N ASN A 314 17.52 12.45 4.86
CA ASN A 314 18.63 13.21 4.28
C ASN A 314 19.33 14.11 5.31
N TYR A 315 18.58 14.80 6.18
CA TYR A 315 19.18 15.60 7.24
C TYR A 315 20.06 14.77 8.16
N PHE A 316 19.59 13.59 8.57
CA PHE A 316 20.37 12.71 9.44
C PHE A 316 21.43 11.87 8.70
N GLY A 317 21.49 11.93 7.37
CA GLY A 317 22.37 11.07 6.57
C GLY A 317 22.01 9.58 6.68
N TRP A 318 20.75 9.27 6.96
CA TRP A 318 20.26 7.91 7.15
C TRP A 318 19.80 7.29 5.84
N THR A 319 19.99 5.98 5.71
CA THR A 319 19.47 5.20 4.57
C THR A 319 17.98 4.97 4.70
N GLN A 320 17.23 5.26 3.64
CA GLN A 320 15.79 4.96 3.57
C GLN A 320 15.56 3.46 3.42
N PRO A 321 14.47 2.91 3.99
CA PRO A 321 14.03 1.56 3.69
C PRO A 321 13.49 1.45 2.24
N GLU A 322 13.38 0.23 1.75
CA GLU A 322 12.74 -0.05 0.47
C GLU A 322 11.22 0.16 0.59
N TYR A 323 10.68 1.14 -0.13
CA TYR A 323 9.25 1.45 -0.14
C TYR A 323 8.52 0.75 -1.30
N TYR A 324 7.44 0.04 -0.97
CA TYR A 324 6.51 -0.53 -1.93
C TYR A 324 5.09 -0.04 -1.67
N HIS A 325 4.45 0.50 -2.70
CA HIS A 325 3.10 1.04 -2.59
C HIS A 325 2.09 0.16 -3.33
N TYR A 326 1.00 -0.22 -2.66
CA TYR A 326 -0.11 -0.94 -3.28
C TYR A 326 -1.32 -0.05 -3.51
N GLY A 327 -2.12 -0.38 -4.52
CA GLY A 327 -3.38 0.30 -4.81
C GLY A 327 -4.44 0.09 -3.72
N ARG A 328 -5.31 1.09 -3.53
CA ARG A 328 -6.41 1.03 -2.54
C ARG A 328 -7.23 -0.24 -2.75
N MET A 329 -7.54 -0.92 -1.65
CA MET A 329 -8.51 -2.02 -1.64
C MET A 329 -9.89 -1.44 -1.39
N SER A 330 -10.86 -1.81 -2.20
CA SER A 330 -12.28 -1.60 -1.93
C SER A 330 -12.96 -2.95 -1.96
N ILE A 331 -13.78 -3.22 -0.96
CA ILE A 331 -14.70 -4.35 -0.95
C ILE A 331 -16.06 -3.74 -1.31
N GLY A 332 -16.72 -4.28 -2.35
CA GLY A 332 -18.06 -3.84 -2.72
C GLY A 332 -19.01 -4.01 -1.54
N ASP A 333 -19.91 -3.05 -1.35
CA ASP A 333 -20.98 -3.10 -0.35
C ASP A 333 -20.54 -3.13 1.14
N VAL A 334 -19.27 -2.84 1.43
CA VAL A 334 -18.73 -2.78 2.81
C VAL A 334 -18.15 -1.41 3.12
N VAL A 335 -18.65 -0.77 4.19
CA VAL A 335 -18.09 0.47 4.73
C VAL A 335 -16.92 0.12 5.65
N LEU A 336 -15.68 0.47 5.25
CA LEU A 336 -14.46 0.24 6.04
C LEU A 336 -13.99 1.49 6.83
N SER A 337 -14.79 2.55 6.90
CA SER A 337 -14.40 3.77 7.62
C SER A 337 -14.71 3.63 9.11
N THR A 338 -13.69 3.66 9.96
CA THR A 338 -13.84 3.64 11.43
C THR A 338 -14.77 4.74 11.93
N THR A 339 -14.70 5.95 11.36
CA THR A 339 -15.59 7.06 11.72
C THR A 339 -17.05 6.76 11.35
N ALA A 340 -17.29 6.14 10.19
CA ALA A 340 -18.64 5.79 9.77
C ALA A 340 -19.23 4.67 10.64
N MET A 341 -18.44 3.63 10.95
CA MET A 341 -18.84 2.55 11.87
C MET A 341 -19.18 3.10 13.26
N LYS A 342 -18.32 3.97 13.81
CA LYS A 342 -18.55 4.60 15.11
C LYS A 342 -19.83 5.44 15.14
N ASN A 343 -20.13 6.16 14.06
CA ASN A 343 -21.39 6.89 13.95
C ASN A 343 -22.60 5.95 13.90
N GLY A 344 -22.51 4.84 13.16
CA GLY A 344 -23.55 3.82 13.09
C GLY A 344 -23.81 3.09 14.41
N ILE A 345 -22.77 2.90 15.24
CA ILE A 345 -22.97 2.39 16.61
C ILE A 345 -23.68 3.45 17.46
N ARG A 346 -23.26 4.72 17.34
CA ARG A 346 -23.83 5.82 18.13
C ARG A 346 -25.29 6.12 17.79
N ASP A 347 -25.71 5.97 16.54
CA ASP A 347 -27.08 6.18 16.09
C ASP A 347 -27.98 4.94 16.19
N GLY A 348 -27.43 3.81 16.66
CA GLY A 348 -28.15 2.56 16.86
C GLY A 348 -28.34 1.72 15.60
N THR A 349 -27.72 2.10 14.48
CA THR A 349 -27.65 1.24 13.28
C THR A 349 -26.92 -0.08 13.57
N TYR A 350 -25.93 -0.05 14.47
CA TYR A 350 -25.16 -1.22 14.93
C TYR A 350 -25.23 -1.36 16.45
N THR A 351 -25.21 -2.60 16.95
CA THR A 351 -25.22 -2.90 18.39
C THR A 351 -23.84 -2.76 19.06
N GLY A 352 -22.77 -2.86 18.27
CA GLY A 352 -21.39 -2.91 18.74
C GLY A 352 -20.39 -2.92 17.59
N TRP A 353 -19.12 -3.18 17.92
CA TRP A 353 -18.04 -3.31 16.94
C TRP A 353 -17.97 -4.71 16.31
N ASP A 354 -18.64 -5.69 16.94
CA ASP A 354 -18.64 -7.12 16.61
C ASP A 354 -19.73 -7.54 15.62
#